data_AF-A0A498IUR7-F1
#
_entry.id   AF-A0A498IUR7-F1
#
_cell.length_a   1.000
_cell.length_b   1.000
_cell.length_c   1.000
_cell.angle_alpha   90.00
_cell.angle_beta   90.00
_cell.angle_gamma   90.00
#
_symmetry.space_group_name_H-M   'P 1'
#
loop_
_entity.id
_entity.type
_entity.pdbx_description
1 polymer ?
#
loop_
_entity_poly.entity_id
_entity_poly.type
_entity_poly.pdbx_seq_one_letter_code
_entity_poly.pdbx_strand_id
1 'polypeptide(L)'
;MNMHGIVPDEVSLASILSACANVQALKIGQQVHSLSVKNGLETSLYYGSSLIDMYSKCGVIEDARKAFYFMPHWSVVSVNALIAGFGYRNLEEAVNLLHEMQDIGLNPTEITFSILLDACSVPVKHWEGKSTA
;
A
#
# COMPACT_ATOMS: atom_id res chain seq x y z
N MET A 1 9.27 9.12 21.49
CA MET A 1 8.82 9.09 22.89
C MET A 1 8.44 7.66 23.22
N ASN A 2 9.27 6.93 23.98
CA ASN A 2 8.91 5.61 24.51
C ASN A 2 8.48 5.84 25.96
N MET A 3 7.19 6.10 26.19
CA MET A 3 6.77 6.52 27.53
C MET A 3 6.54 5.37 28.49
N HIS A 4 6.25 4.15 28.04
CA HIS A 4 6.15 2.95 28.88
C HIS A 4 6.88 1.85 28.10
N GLY A 5 7.59 0.91 28.74
CA GLY A 5 8.43 -0.11 28.10
C GLY A 5 7.70 -1.15 27.21
N ILE A 6 6.65 -0.73 26.51
CA ILE A 6 5.90 -1.48 25.52
C ILE A 6 6.57 -1.23 24.17
N VAL A 7 7.24 -2.26 23.67
CA VAL A 7 7.72 -2.29 22.28
C VAL A 7 6.49 -2.50 21.40
N PRO A 8 6.20 -1.61 20.43
CA PRO A 8 5.11 -1.82 19.49
C PRO A 8 5.32 -3.13 18.74
N ASP A 9 4.29 -3.96 18.69
CA ASP A 9 4.29 -5.16 17.86
C ASP A 9 3.84 -4.84 16.41
N GLU A 10 3.98 -5.84 15.54
CA GLU A 10 3.61 -5.74 14.12
C GLU A 10 2.15 -5.31 13.91
N VAL A 11 1.25 -5.76 14.77
CA VAL A 11 -0.18 -5.45 14.69
C VAL A 11 -0.43 -3.98 14.99
N SER A 12 0.19 -3.47 16.06
CA SER A 12 0.08 -2.06 16.47
C SER A 12 0.59 -1.13 15.37
N LEU A 13 1.76 -1.43 14.80
CA LEU A 13 2.33 -0.60 13.73
C LEU A 13 1.49 -0.66 12.45
N ALA A 14 0.98 -1.83 12.06
CA ALA A 14 0.10 -1.99 10.92
C ALA A 14 -1.23 -1.23 11.07
N SER A 15 -1.81 -1.20 12.28
CA SER A 15 -2.99 -0.37 12.58
C SER A 15 -2.69 1.12 12.43
N ILE A 16 -1.53 1.59 12.91
CA ILE A 16 -1.13 2.99 12.74
C ILE A 16 -0.90 3.31 11.25
N LEU A 17 -0.26 2.42 10.49
CA LEU A 17 -0.07 2.59 9.05
C LEU A 17 -1.39 2.66 8.30
N SER A 18 -2.34 1.79 8.61
CA SER A 18 -3.69 1.83 8.06
C SER A 18 -4.40 3.15 8.35
N ALA A 19 -4.27 3.66 9.58
CA ALA A 19 -4.80 4.98 9.93
C ALA A 19 -4.11 6.10 9.13
N CYS A 20 -2.77 6.05 9.00
CA CYS A 20 -2.01 7.01 8.20
C CYS A 20 -2.41 6.97 6.72
N ALA A 21 -2.68 5.80 6.17
CA ALA A 21 -3.11 5.61 4.80
C ALA A 21 -4.46 6.31 4.54
N ASN A 22 -5.42 6.13 5.45
CA ASN A 22 -6.77 6.70 5.34
C ASN A 22 -6.79 8.24 5.43
N VAL A 23 -5.88 8.83 6.21
CA VAL A 23 -5.77 10.30 6.35
C VAL A 23 -4.61 10.89 5.56
N GLN A 24 -3.94 10.08 4.73
CA GLN A 24 -2.78 10.45 3.90
C GLN A 24 -1.64 11.12 4.70
N ALA A 25 -1.41 10.68 5.94
CA ALA A 25 -0.38 11.22 6.84
C ALA A 25 1.01 10.65 6.56
N LEU A 26 1.58 10.94 5.38
CA LEU A 26 2.86 10.40 4.91
C LEU A 26 4.00 10.53 5.93
N LYS A 27 4.15 11.70 6.56
CA LYS A 27 5.24 11.96 7.53
C LYS A 27 5.16 11.04 8.74
N ILE A 28 3.95 10.76 9.24
CA ILE A 28 3.75 9.86 10.38
C ILE A 28 4.02 8.42 9.94
N GLY A 29 3.51 8.01 8.77
CA GLY A 29 3.80 6.70 8.20
C GLY A 29 5.29 6.43 8.02
N GLN A 30 6.07 7.40 7.56
CA GLN A 30 7.53 7.30 7.44
C GLN A 30 8.25 7.16 8.80
N GLN A 31 7.74 7.83 9.84
CA GLN A 31 8.26 7.65 11.21
C GLN A 31 7.97 6.25 11.73
N VAL A 32 6.78 5.72 11.47
CA VAL A 32 6.40 4.33 11.80
C VAL A 32 7.26 3.34 11.05
N HIS A 33 7.52 3.57 9.75
CA HIS A 33 8.43 2.75 8.97
C HIS A 33 9.84 2.75 9.57
N SER A 34 10.39 3.93 9.88
CA SER A 34 11.70 4.04 10.53
C SER A 34 11.74 3.33 11.89
N LEU A 35 10.63 3.34 12.63
CA LEU A 35 10.52 2.63 13.91
C LEU A 35 10.49 1.12 13.72
N SER A 36 9.76 0.60 12.71
CA SER A 36 9.70 -0.84 12.43
C SER A 36 11.08 -1.44 12.14
N VAL A 37 11.89 -0.76 11.31
CA VAL A 37 13.25 -1.19 10.93
C VAL A 37 14.16 -1.23 12.16
N LYS A 38 14.01 -0.27 13.09
CA LYS A 38 14.77 -0.28 14.35
C LYS A 38 14.40 -1.44 15.27
N ASN A 39 13.22 -2.03 15.10
CA ASN A 39 12.71 -3.12 15.94
C ASN A 39 12.73 -4.48 15.23
N GLY A 40 13.27 -4.59 14.00
CA GLY A 40 13.35 -5.85 13.27
C GLY A 40 12.01 -6.39 12.77
N LEU A 41 11.03 -5.51 12.52
CA LEU A 41 9.67 -5.89 12.11
C LEU A 41 9.46 -5.88 10.60
N GLU A 42 10.50 -5.61 9.81
CA GLU A 42 10.45 -5.50 8.35
C GLU A 42 10.10 -6.80 7.62
N THR A 43 10.25 -7.96 8.26
CA THR A 43 9.95 -9.26 7.66
C THR A 43 8.48 -9.68 7.82
N SER A 44 7.67 -8.93 8.58
CA SER A 44 6.28 -9.28 8.83
C SER A 44 5.40 -8.99 7.61
N LEU A 45 4.70 -10.03 7.12
CA LEU A 45 3.80 -9.93 5.96
C LEU A 45 2.65 -8.96 6.18
N TYR A 46 2.08 -8.98 7.38
CA TYR A 46 0.94 -8.13 7.75
C TYR A 46 1.36 -6.66 7.78
N TYR A 47 2.48 -6.38 8.47
CA TYR A 47 3.08 -5.05 8.51
C TYR A 47 3.45 -4.55 7.11
N GLY A 48 4.11 -5.38 6.30
CA GLY A 48 4.53 -5.04 4.93
C GLY A 48 3.35 -4.64 4.04
N SER A 49 2.24 -5.39 4.11
CA SER A 49 1.02 -5.08 3.36
C SER A 49 0.44 -3.71 3.75
N SER A 50 0.36 -3.40 5.05
CA SER A 50 -0.09 -2.08 5.52
C SER A 50 0.87 -0.95 5.15
N LEU A 51 2.17 -1.22 5.09
CA LEU A 51 3.18 -0.24 4.69
C LEU A 51 3.04 0.12 3.20
N ILE A 52 2.82 -0.88 2.35
CA ILE A 52 2.56 -0.70 0.91
C ILE A 52 1.29 0.12 0.69
N ASP A 53 0.19 -0.22 1.37
CA ASP A 53 -1.08 0.52 1.27
C ASP A 53 -0.89 1.99 1.71
N MET A 54 -0.17 2.22 2.81
CA MET A 54 0.12 3.56 3.31
C MET A 54 0.89 4.40 2.28
N TYR A 55 1.99 3.88 1.73
CA TYR A 55 2.76 4.61 0.72
C TYR A 55 1.97 4.83 -0.58
N SER A 56 1.20 3.83 -1.00
CA SER A 56 0.34 3.90 -2.19
C SER A 56 -0.70 5.00 -2.07
N LYS A 57 -1.48 5.02 -0.97
CA LYS A 57 -2.52 6.03 -0.72
C LYS A 57 -1.95 7.42 -0.44
N CYS A 58 -0.72 7.52 0.07
CA CYS A 58 -0.01 8.80 0.19
C CYS A 58 0.57 9.31 -1.14
N GLY A 59 0.39 8.60 -2.25
CA GLY A 59 0.80 9.04 -3.58
C GLY A 59 2.29 8.89 -3.87
N VAL A 60 3.03 8.11 -3.06
CA VAL A 60 4.46 7.83 -3.24
C VAL A 60 4.67 6.38 -3.67
N ILE A 61 4.09 6.05 -4.84
CA ILE A 61 4.05 4.67 -5.37
C ILE A 61 5.44 4.03 -5.51
N GLU A 62 6.47 4.81 -5.78
CA GLU A 62 7.85 4.33 -5.86
C GLU A 62 8.38 3.79 -4.53
N ASP A 63 7.99 4.42 -3.42
CA ASP A 63 8.37 3.94 -2.09
C ASP A 63 7.53 2.73 -1.67
N ALA A 64 6.25 2.67 -2.09
CA ALA A 64 5.42 1.47 -1.95
C ALA A 64 6.04 0.28 -2.70
N ARG A 65 6.49 0.49 -3.93
CA ARG A 65 7.16 -0.50 -4.76
C ARG A 65 8.44 -1.01 -4.11
N LYS A 66 9.30 -0.11 -3.61
CA LYS A 66 10.49 -0.52 -2.85
C LYS A 66 10.12 -1.38 -1.66
N ALA A 67 9.16 -0.92 -0.82
CA ALA A 67 8.73 -1.66 0.35
C ALA A 67 8.24 -3.08 -0.01
N PHE A 68 7.48 -3.22 -1.10
CA PHE A 68 7.03 -4.51 -1.62
C PHE A 68 8.18 -5.44 -2.02
N TYR A 69 9.15 -4.95 -2.80
CA TYR A 69 10.30 -5.76 -3.22
C TYR A 69 11.30 -6.07 -2.09
N PHE A 70 11.26 -5.33 -0.99
CA PHE A 70 12.01 -5.66 0.22
C PHE A 70 11.35 -6.76 1.08
N MET A 71 10.08 -7.10 0.84
CA MET A 71 9.42 -8.16 1.60
C MET A 71 10.01 -9.54 1.24
N PRO A 72 10.25 -10.41 2.24
CA PRO A 72 10.84 -11.73 1.99
C PRO A 72 9.88 -12.67 1.23
N HIS A 73 8.57 -12.48 1.40
CA HIS A 73 7.52 -13.25 0.75
C HIS A 73 6.39 -12.31 0.35
N TRP A 74 5.68 -12.66 -0.72
CA TRP A 74 4.49 -11.95 -1.16
C TRP A 74 3.24 -12.72 -0.79
N SER A 75 2.15 -11.98 -0.58
CA SER A 75 0.81 -12.51 -0.39
C SER A 75 -0.14 -11.87 -1.40
N VAL A 76 -1.30 -12.49 -1.65
CA VAL A 76 -2.36 -11.89 -2.47
C VAL A 76 -2.68 -10.46 -2.02
N VAL A 77 -2.69 -10.22 -0.70
CA VAL A 77 -2.99 -8.91 -0.10
C VAL A 77 -1.91 -7.88 -0.43
N SER A 78 -0.63 -8.23 -0.29
CA SER A 78 0.47 -7.30 -0.59
C SER A 78 0.56 -6.94 -2.07
N VAL A 79 0.32 -7.91 -2.97
CA VAL A 79 0.29 -7.64 -4.42
C VAL A 79 -0.90 -6.73 -4.75
N ASN A 80 -2.09 -7.06 -4.24
CA ASN A 80 -3.30 -6.26 -4.46
C ASN A 80 -3.13 -4.80 -3.98
N ALA A 81 -2.48 -4.60 -2.83
CA ALA A 81 -2.18 -3.26 -2.31
C ALA A 81 -1.31 -2.45 -3.30
N LEU A 82 -0.30 -3.07 -3.92
CA LEU A 82 0.56 -2.40 -4.88
C LEU A 82 -0.13 -2.16 -6.23
N ILE A 83 -0.89 -3.14 -6.75
CA ILE A 83 -1.71 -2.98 -7.96
C ILE A 83 -2.68 -1.79 -7.80
N ALA A 84 -3.35 -1.70 -6.65
CA ALA A 84 -4.24 -0.58 -6.34
C ALA A 84 -3.52 0.77 -6.31
N GLY A 85 -2.26 0.77 -5.87
CA GLY A 85 -1.42 1.97 -5.83
C GLY A 85 -1.05 2.53 -7.20
N PHE A 86 -0.90 1.67 -8.23
CA PHE A 86 -0.66 2.15 -9.60
C PHE A 86 -1.89 2.82 -10.20
N GLY A 87 -3.07 2.25 -9.94
CA GLY A 87 -4.35 2.74 -10.46
C GLY A 87 -4.33 3.01 -11.97
N TYR A 88 -5.11 3.99 -12.42
CA TYR A 88 -5.21 4.38 -13.84
C TYR A 88 -3.94 5.02 -14.43
N ARG A 89 -2.97 5.35 -13.59
CA ARG A 89 -1.76 6.06 -14.03
C ARG A 89 -0.73 5.12 -14.64
N ASN A 90 -0.74 3.84 -14.25
CA ASN A 90 0.23 2.88 -14.72
C ASN A 90 -0.36 1.47 -14.80
N LEU A 91 -1.34 1.30 -15.68
CA LEU A 91 -2.03 0.02 -15.90
C LEU A 91 -1.07 -1.09 -16.36
N GLU A 92 -0.03 -0.74 -17.11
CA GLU A 92 0.99 -1.69 -17.57
C GLU A 92 1.71 -2.36 -16.39
N GLU A 93 2.21 -1.58 -15.43
CA GLU A 93 2.82 -2.12 -14.21
C GLU A 93 1.83 -2.93 -13.36
N ALA A 94 0.57 -2.50 -13.30
CA ALA A 94 -0.48 -3.23 -12.57
C ALA A 94 -0.74 -4.63 -13.19
N VAL A 95 -0.74 -4.74 -14.52
CA VAL A 95 -0.88 -6.00 -15.26
C VAL A 95 0.38 -6.86 -15.15
N ASN A 96 1.57 -6.26 -15.18
CA ASN A 96 2.82 -7.00 -14.98
C ASN A 96 2.86 -7.66 -13.60
N LEU A 97 2.44 -6.96 -12.54
CA LEU A 97 2.33 -7.55 -11.20
C LEU A 97 1.31 -8.69 -11.11
N LEU A 98 0.21 -8.63 -11.88
CA LEU A 98 -0.73 -9.74 -11.96
C LEU A 98 -0.05 -10.99 -12.51
N HIS A 99 0.77 -10.84 -13.57
CA HIS A 99 1.52 -11.95 -14.14
C HIS A 99 2.59 -12.48 -13.18
N GLU A 100 3.37 -11.60 -12.55
CA GLU A 100 4.38 -12.01 -11.57
C GLU A 100 3.75 -12.78 -10.40
N MET A 101 2.58 -12.33 -9.91
CA MET A 101 1.81 -13.02 -8.89
C MET A 101 1.47 -14.46 -9.30
N GLN A 102 1.02 -14.66 -10.54
CA GLN A 102 0.70 -15.99 -11.07
C GLN A 102 1.95 -16.87 -11.23
N ASP A 103 3.06 -16.30 -11.70
CA ASP A 103 4.32 -17.00 -11.91
C ASP A 103 4.92 -17.57 -10.60
N ILE A 104 4.71 -16.88 -9.49
CA ILE A 104 5.12 -17.37 -8.15
C ILE A 104 4.06 -18.26 -7.48
N GLY A 105 2.99 -18.62 -8.19
CA GLY A 105 1.94 -19.52 -7.72
C GLY A 105 0.89 -18.89 -6.80
N LEU A 106 0.83 -17.56 -6.70
CA LEU A 106 -0.27 -16.87 -6.04
C LEU A 106 -1.45 -16.75 -7.00
N ASN A 107 -2.63 -17.20 -6.56
CA ASN A 107 -3.84 -17.14 -7.37
C ASN A 107 -4.54 -15.79 -7.23
N PRO A 108 -4.73 -15.02 -8.31
CA PRO A 108 -5.55 -13.81 -8.29
C PRO A 108 -6.96 -14.12 -7.78
N THR A 109 -7.53 -13.20 -7.02
CA THR A 109 -8.88 -13.33 -6.45
C THR A 109 -9.83 -12.33 -7.10
N GLU A 110 -11.12 -12.44 -6.79
CA GLU A 110 -12.12 -11.45 -7.21
C GLU A 110 -11.69 -10.01 -6.88
N ILE A 111 -11.07 -9.81 -5.72
CA ILE A 111 -10.53 -8.50 -5.29
C ILE A 111 -9.46 -8.01 -6.25
N THR A 112 -8.57 -8.89 -6.72
CA THR A 112 -7.49 -8.53 -7.66
C THR A 112 -8.07 -7.98 -8.97
N PHE A 113 -9.08 -8.65 -9.52
CA PHE A 113 -9.73 -8.20 -10.75
C PHE A 113 -10.55 -6.93 -10.56
N SER A 114 -11.22 -6.77 -9.41
CA SER A 114 -11.91 -5.53 -9.07
C SER A 114 -10.95 -4.33 -9.08
N ILE A 115 -9.78 -4.47 -8.46
CA ILE A 115 -8.76 -3.42 -8.42
C ILE A 115 -8.27 -3.07 -9.83
N LEU A 116 -8.06 -4.06 -10.70
CA LEU A 116 -7.66 -3.81 -12.09
C LEU A 116 -8.75 -3.12 -12.90
N LEU A 117 -10.02 -3.48 -12.70
CA LEU A 117 -11.14 -2.79 -13.33
C LEU A 117 -11.24 -1.33 -12.85
N ASP A 118 -11.05 -1.10 -11.55
CA ASP A 118 -10.99 0.25 -10.98
C ASP A 118 -9.83 1.05 -11.57
N ALA A 119 -8.65 0.42 -11.76
CA ALA A 119 -7.51 1.04 -12.43
C ALA A 119 -7.80 1.37 -13.90
N CYS A 120 -8.60 0.57 -14.61
CA CYS A 120 -9.02 0.90 -15.99
C CYS A 120 -9.98 2.08 -16.05
N SER A 121 -10.68 2.39 -14.96
CA SER A 121 -11.61 3.52 -14.90
C SER A 121 -10.85 4.84 -14.70
N VAL A 122 -10.98 5.76 -15.65
CA VAL A 122 -10.45 7.13 -15.48
C VAL A 122 -11.25 7.81 -14.38
N PRO A 123 -10.63 8.48 -13.38
CA PRO A 123 -11.38 9.19 -12.35
C PRO A 123 -12.27 10.24 -13.02
N VAL A 124 -13.58 10.10 -12.81
CA VAL A 124 -14.55 11.08 -13.27
C VAL A 124 -14.27 12.37 -12.52
N LYS A 125 -13.68 13.36 -13.20
CA LYS A 125 -13.56 14.72 -12.64
C LYS A 125 -14.98 15.21 -12.36
N HIS A 126 -15.36 15.26 -11.08
CA HIS A 126 -16.54 16.01 -10.68
C HIS A 126 -16.30 17.46 -11.09
N TRP A 127 -17.11 17.93 -12.06
CA TRP A 127 -17.19 19.34 -12.40
C TRP A 127 -17.78 20.07 -11.18
N GLU A 128 -16.93 20.68 -10.36
CA GLU A 128 -17.37 21.70 -9.43
C GLU A 128 -17.78 22.91 -10.25
N GLY A 129 -19.10 23.11 -10.36
CA GLY A 129 -19.68 24.28 -11.02
C GLY A 129 -19.16 25.55 -10.35
N LYS A 130 -18.18 26.20 -10.98
CA LYS A 130 -17.90 27.62 -10.72
C LYS A 130 -19.10 28.40 -11.27
N SER A 131 -20.04 28.70 -10.38
CA SER A 131 -21.00 29.78 -10.57
C SER A 131 -20.20 31.08 -10.68
N THR A 132 -19.98 31.53 -11.91
CA THR A 132 -19.58 32.92 -12.17
C THR A 132 -20.77 33.79 -11.82
N ALA A 133 -20.69 34.45 -10.66
CA ALA A 133 -21.38 35.72 -10.43
C ALA A 133 -20.40 36.85 -10.75
#